data_AF-A0A9D1SDM3-F1
#
_entry.id   AF-A0A9D1SDM3-F1
#
_cell.length_a   1.000
_cell.length_b   1.000
_cell.length_c   1.000
_cell.angle_alpha   90.00
_cell.angle_beta   90.00
_cell.angle_gamma   90.00
#
_symmetry.space_group_name_H-M   'P 1'
#
loop_
_entity.id
_entity.type
_entity.pdbx_description
1 polymer ?
#
loop_
_entity_poly.entity_id
_entity_poly.type
_entity_poly.pdbx_seq_one_letter_code
_entity_poly.pdbx_strand_id
1 'polypeptide(L)'
;MKHLLLVICIALCSCSQYPGVSPAYHPLLDEAFSKAGENAENLKKVLSDAPAEQKDGVAFLIAYMPERDLKSLSADILSENVEYAYKARNQFSWAQAIPDSIFFNEVLPYACLNETREMWRKDFFERFSPYVQNCQTIFEAIDSVNRNIRDELLVDYNTKRKRPDQSPSESISQGMASCSGLSILLTDALRAVGIPSRVAGTPNWHDNRGNHNWSEVWAEGQWYFTEYYPDKQLNRAWFFADAGKSTKGDRQHAIYAASFKPAETSFPLVWNRKINYVHAYDVTDRYTSLYKEYMSEIEKQDRHVSVKLMMY
;
A
#
# COMPACT_ATOMS: atom_id res chain seq x y z
N MET A 1 6.08 -20.62 -71.76
CA MET A 1 6.87 -20.02 -70.67
C MET A 1 5.91 -19.28 -69.75
N LYS A 2 5.51 -19.89 -68.62
CA LYS A 2 4.68 -19.25 -67.60
C LYS A 2 5.60 -18.83 -66.47
N HIS A 3 5.80 -17.52 -66.31
CA HIS A 3 6.58 -16.95 -65.23
C HIS A 3 5.78 -17.05 -63.92
N LEU A 4 6.26 -17.84 -62.97
CA LEU A 4 5.76 -17.91 -61.61
C LEU A 4 6.42 -16.76 -60.83
N LEU A 5 5.66 -15.69 -60.57
CA LEU A 5 6.09 -14.63 -59.66
C LEU A 5 6.00 -15.15 -58.22
N LEU A 6 7.15 -15.35 -57.59
CA LEU A 6 7.26 -15.63 -56.16
C LEU A 6 7.11 -14.30 -55.40
N VAL A 7 5.93 -14.04 -54.85
CA VAL A 7 5.71 -12.90 -53.94
C VAL A 7 6.26 -13.28 -52.57
N ILE A 8 7.41 -12.70 -52.22
CA ILE A 8 7.98 -12.80 -50.88
C ILE A 8 7.22 -11.80 -50.00
N CYS A 9 6.26 -12.29 -49.22
CA CYS A 9 5.65 -11.53 -48.13
C CYS A 9 6.69 -11.36 -47.02
N ILE A 10 7.32 -10.18 -46.96
CA ILE A 10 8.11 -9.76 -45.80
C ILE A 10 7.11 -9.39 -44.71
N ALA A 11 6.87 -10.32 -43.77
CA ALA A 11 6.17 -10.01 -42.54
C ALA A 11 7.08 -9.11 -41.68
N LEU A 12 6.82 -7.80 -41.72
CA LEU A 12 7.38 -6.85 -40.76
C LEU A 12 6.82 -7.20 -39.38
N CYS A 13 7.54 -8.03 -38.61
CA CYS A 13 7.31 -8.15 -37.18
C CYS A 13 7.63 -6.77 -36.58
N SER A 14 6.61 -5.96 -36.32
CA SER A 14 6.76 -4.78 -35.47
C SER A 14 7.18 -5.26 -34.08
N CYS A 15 8.48 -5.18 -33.79
CA CYS A 15 8.97 -5.38 -32.44
C CYS A 15 8.30 -4.34 -31.54
N SER A 16 7.50 -4.81 -30.57
CA SER A 16 6.94 -3.94 -29.53
C SER A 16 8.09 -3.19 -28.86
N GLN A 17 7.93 -1.88 -28.66
CA GLN A 17 8.92 -1.05 -27.95
C GLN A 17 9.20 -1.59 -26.54
N TYR A 18 8.19 -2.18 -25.91
CA TYR A 18 8.28 -2.87 -24.63
C TYR A 18 7.78 -4.31 -24.79
N PRO A 19 8.66 -5.29 -25.12
CA PRO A 19 8.26 -6.68 -25.32
C PRO A 19 7.68 -7.29 -24.04
N GLY A 20 6.49 -7.88 -24.14
CA GLY A 20 5.81 -8.54 -23.02
C GLY A 20 5.14 -7.59 -22.01
N VAL A 21 5.06 -6.29 -22.31
CA VAL A 21 4.33 -5.30 -21.51
C VAL A 21 3.03 -4.94 -22.21
N SER A 22 1.94 -4.87 -21.45
CA SER A 22 0.62 -4.45 -21.93
C SER A 22 0.67 -3.07 -22.60
N PRO A 23 0.06 -2.89 -23.79
CA PRO A 23 0.10 -1.62 -24.53
C PRO A 23 -0.38 -0.38 -23.75
N ALA A 24 -1.24 -0.59 -22.74
CA ALA A 24 -1.72 0.49 -21.86
C ALA A 24 -0.59 1.21 -21.09
N TYR A 25 0.54 0.54 -20.83
CA TYR A 25 1.67 1.14 -20.13
C TYR A 25 2.67 1.85 -21.06
N HIS A 26 2.65 1.59 -22.37
CA HIS A 26 3.67 2.11 -23.29
C HIS A 26 3.81 3.65 -23.24
N PRO A 27 2.73 4.45 -23.37
CA PRO A 27 2.86 5.90 -23.28
C PRO A 27 3.26 6.38 -21.88
N LEU A 28 2.87 5.66 -20.82
CA LEU A 28 3.23 6.01 -19.44
C LEU A 28 4.72 5.76 -19.18
N LEU A 29 5.26 4.69 -19.75
CA LEU A 29 6.68 4.35 -19.68
C LEU A 29 7.53 5.37 -20.45
N ASP A 30 7.07 5.82 -21.63
CA ASP A 30 7.75 6.87 -22.39
C ASP A 30 7.89 8.16 -21.56
N GLU A 31 6.82 8.57 -20.89
CA GLU A 31 6.82 9.73 -20.00
C GLU A 31 7.74 9.51 -18.78
N ALA A 32 7.65 8.33 -18.14
CA ALA A 32 8.46 7.99 -16.98
C ALA A 32 9.96 7.98 -17.30
N PHE A 33 10.38 7.36 -18.41
CA PHE A 33 11.79 7.32 -18.80
C PHE A 33 12.33 8.69 -19.20
N SER A 34 11.50 9.55 -19.80
CA SER A 34 11.87 10.94 -20.06
C SER A 34 12.17 11.70 -18.76
N LYS A 35 11.36 11.50 -17.71
CA LYS A 35 11.54 12.13 -16.39
C LYS A 35 12.69 11.53 -15.57
N ALA A 36 13.02 10.25 -15.79
CA ALA A 36 14.05 9.54 -15.03
C ALA A 36 15.48 10.06 -15.27
N GLY A 37 15.72 10.76 -16.38
CA GLY A 37 17.05 11.28 -16.72
C GLY A 37 18.08 10.15 -16.83
N GLU A 38 19.22 10.29 -16.17
CA GLU A 38 20.32 9.30 -16.19
C GLU A 38 19.90 7.91 -15.68
N ASN A 39 18.91 7.84 -14.79
CA ASN A 39 18.44 6.57 -14.22
C ASN A 39 17.53 5.76 -15.19
N ALA A 40 17.12 6.35 -16.33
CA ALA A 40 16.24 5.69 -17.28
C ALA A 40 16.79 4.34 -17.78
N GLU A 41 18.10 4.25 -18.02
CA GLU A 41 18.75 3.03 -18.51
C GLU A 41 18.70 1.91 -17.47
N ASN A 42 18.86 2.24 -16.19
CA ASN A 42 18.71 1.27 -15.11
C ASN A 42 17.28 0.74 -15.03
N LEU A 43 16.27 1.62 -15.09
CA LEU A 43 14.86 1.22 -15.03
C LEU A 43 14.42 0.40 -16.26
N LYS A 44 14.90 0.75 -17.46
CA LYS A 44 14.68 -0.04 -18.68
C LYS A 44 15.29 -1.43 -18.56
N LYS A 45 16.48 -1.54 -17.97
CA LYS A 45 17.12 -2.84 -17.71
C LYS A 45 16.28 -3.70 -16.78
N VAL A 46 15.78 -3.15 -15.67
CA VAL A 46 14.88 -3.88 -14.75
C VAL A 46 13.63 -4.37 -15.50
N LEU A 47 13.00 -3.53 -16.33
CA LEU A 47 11.83 -3.93 -17.13
C LEU A 47 12.13 -5.00 -18.18
N SER A 48 13.30 -4.92 -18.81
CA SER A 48 13.76 -5.90 -19.81
C SER A 48 14.01 -7.26 -19.16
N ASP A 49 14.78 -7.27 -18.06
CA ASP A 49 15.26 -8.47 -17.38
C ASP A 49 14.16 -9.15 -16.55
N ALA A 50 13.06 -8.45 -16.25
CA ALA A 50 11.92 -9.01 -15.54
C ALA A 50 11.28 -10.22 -16.28
N PRO A 51 10.96 -11.31 -15.56
CA PRO A 51 10.17 -12.43 -16.09
C PRO A 51 8.85 -11.97 -16.70
N ALA A 52 8.33 -12.72 -17.69
CA ALA A 52 7.11 -12.34 -18.42
C ALA A 52 5.91 -12.04 -17.51
N GLU A 53 5.71 -12.83 -16.44
CA GLU A 53 4.63 -12.64 -15.46
C GLU A 53 4.76 -11.32 -14.65
N GLN A 54 5.99 -10.79 -14.54
CA GLN A 54 6.32 -9.62 -13.73
C GLN A 54 6.39 -8.32 -14.54
N LYS A 55 6.43 -8.40 -15.87
CA LYS A 55 6.64 -7.24 -16.75
C LYS A 55 5.60 -6.14 -16.55
N ASP A 56 4.32 -6.49 -16.43
CA ASP A 56 3.27 -5.51 -16.18
C ASP A 56 3.33 -4.92 -14.77
N GLY A 57 3.77 -5.70 -13.77
CA GLY A 57 4.01 -5.20 -12.42
C GLY A 57 5.17 -4.20 -12.38
N VAL A 58 6.30 -4.51 -13.03
CA VAL A 58 7.43 -3.58 -13.16
C VAL A 58 7.02 -2.32 -13.93
N ALA A 59 6.29 -2.49 -15.03
CA ALA A 59 5.78 -1.38 -15.84
C ALA A 59 4.85 -0.47 -15.02
N PHE A 60 3.96 -1.05 -14.23
CA PHE A 60 3.09 -0.32 -13.30
C PHE A 60 3.89 0.53 -12.30
N LEU A 61 4.92 -0.06 -11.68
CA LEU A 61 5.75 0.67 -10.73
C LEU A 61 6.48 1.84 -11.39
N ILE A 62 7.10 1.62 -12.56
CA ILE A 62 7.82 2.67 -13.30
C ILE A 62 6.86 3.76 -13.78
N ALA A 63 5.69 3.39 -14.28
CA ALA A 63 4.70 4.34 -14.78
C ALA A 63 4.18 5.30 -13.71
N TYR A 64 4.09 4.85 -12.45
CA TYR A 64 3.41 5.59 -11.39
C TYR A 64 4.28 6.00 -10.19
N MET A 65 5.55 5.56 -10.11
CA MET A 65 6.45 6.03 -9.07
C MET A 65 6.69 7.55 -9.19
N PRO A 66 6.89 8.26 -8.06
CA PRO A 66 7.10 9.69 -8.10
C PRO A 66 8.43 10.04 -8.79
N GLU A 67 8.52 11.25 -9.35
CA GLU A 67 9.71 11.69 -10.11
C GLU A 67 11.03 11.56 -9.33
N ARG A 68 10.99 11.78 -8.00
CA ARG A 68 12.16 11.57 -7.14
C ARG A 68 12.68 10.13 -7.21
N ASP A 69 11.79 9.15 -7.31
CA ASP A 69 12.12 7.74 -7.36
C ASP A 69 12.52 7.35 -8.79
N LEU A 70 11.88 7.90 -9.83
CA LEU A 70 12.35 7.76 -11.22
C LEU A 70 13.82 8.14 -11.37
N LYS A 71 14.24 9.22 -10.71
CA LYS A 71 15.61 9.75 -10.79
C LYS A 71 16.64 9.05 -9.90
N SER A 72 16.22 8.31 -8.87
CA SER A 72 17.16 7.87 -7.82
C SER A 72 16.91 6.48 -7.23
N LEU A 73 15.79 5.82 -7.52
CA LEU A 73 15.51 4.48 -7.01
C LEU A 73 16.51 3.49 -7.62
N SER A 74 17.16 2.71 -6.76
CA SER A 74 18.07 1.65 -7.18
C SER A 74 17.33 0.54 -7.94
N ALA A 75 17.95 0.04 -9.01
CA ALA A 75 17.49 -1.12 -9.74
C ALA A 75 17.37 -2.37 -8.85
N ASP A 76 18.24 -2.50 -7.85
CA ASP A 76 18.23 -3.65 -6.93
C ASP A 76 17.02 -3.60 -5.98
N ILE A 77 16.68 -2.41 -5.46
CA ILE A 77 15.49 -2.19 -4.64
C ILE A 77 14.23 -2.57 -5.43
N LEU A 78 14.13 -2.09 -6.67
CA LEU A 78 12.97 -2.35 -7.51
C LEU A 78 12.86 -3.84 -7.87
N SER A 79 13.95 -4.46 -8.31
CA SER A 79 13.98 -5.87 -8.72
C SER A 79 13.64 -6.82 -7.57
N GLU A 80 14.29 -6.66 -6.40
CA GLU A 80 14.01 -7.53 -5.25
C GLU A 80 12.58 -7.34 -4.73
N ASN A 81 12.07 -6.11 -4.71
CA ASN A 81 10.69 -5.84 -4.32
C ASN A 81 9.69 -6.57 -5.22
N VAL A 82 9.88 -6.55 -6.55
CA VAL A 82 8.99 -7.27 -7.47
C VAL A 82 9.15 -8.78 -7.30
N GLU A 83 10.38 -9.29 -7.22
CA GLU A 83 10.64 -10.71 -7.02
C GLU A 83 9.91 -11.26 -5.80
N TYR A 84 10.04 -10.60 -4.64
CA TYR A 84 9.41 -11.06 -3.41
C TYR A 84 7.90 -10.83 -3.36
N ALA A 85 7.38 -9.79 -4.02
CA ALA A 85 5.94 -9.59 -4.14
C ALA A 85 5.29 -10.75 -4.92
N TYR A 86 5.91 -11.17 -6.04
CA TYR A 86 5.42 -12.31 -6.82
C TYR A 86 5.72 -13.66 -6.16
N LYS A 87 6.80 -13.77 -5.38
CA LYS A 87 7.05 -14.95 -4.53
C LYS A 87 5.90 -15.16 -3.55
N ALA A 88 5.47 -14.10 -2.85
CA ALA A 88 4.30 -14.16 -1.96
C ALA A 88 3.01 -14.46 -2.73
N ARG A 89 2.82 -13.82 -3.89
CA ARG A 89 1.68 -14.08 -4.77
C ARG A 89 1.56 -15.55 -5.15
N ASN A 90 2.67 -16.18 -5.51
CA ASN A 90 2.71 -17.55 -5.97
C ASN A 90 2.67 -18.56 -4.81
N GLN A 91 3.16 -18.19 -3.63
CA GLN A 91 3.21 -19.07 -2.46
C GLN A 91 1.87 -19.19 -1.73
N PHE A 92 1.13 -18.09 -1.58
CA PHE A 92 -0.06 -18.06 -0.73
C PHE A 92 -1.36 -18.05 -1.54
N SER A 93 -2.30 -18.94 -1.19
CA SER A 93 -3.56 -19.13 -1.92
C SER A 93 -4.41 -17.87 -1.98
N TRP A 94 -4.50 -17.12 -0.88
CA TRP A 94 -5.22 -15.84 -0.86
C TRP A 94 -4.57 -14.81 -1.80
N ALA A 95 -3.25 -14.84 -1.93
CA ALA A 95 -2.53 -13.87 -2.75
C ALA A 95 -2.73 -14.14 -4.26
N GLN A 96 -2.85 -15.41 -4.65
CA GLN A 96 -3.20 -15.81 -6.02
C GLN A 96 -4.60 -15.34 -6.42
N ALA A 97 -5.54 -15.29 -5.48
CA ALA A 97 -6.93 -14.87 -5.73
C ALA A 97 -7.11 -13.35 -5.90
N ILE A 98 -6.08 -12.55 -5.65
CA ILE A 98 -6.16 -11.09 -5.73
C ILE A 98 -6.15 -10.65 -7.21
N PRO A 99 -7.10 -9.81 -7.65
CA PRO A 99 -7.07 -9.22 -8.98
C PRO A 99 -5.81 -8.38 -9.22
N ASP A 100 -5.23 -8.41 -10.43
CA ASP A 100 -4.01 -7.65 -10.76
C ASP A 100 -4.10 -6.17 -10.38
N SER A 101 -5.26 -5.55 -10.59
CA SER A 101 -5.49 -4.14 -10.27
C SER A 101 -5.37 -3.82 -8.77
N ILE A 102 -5.70 -4.77 -7.89
CA ILE A 102 -5.52 -4.67 -6.45
C ILE A 102 -4.09 -5.05 -6.07
N PHE A 103 -3.57 -6.13 -6.64
CA PHE A 103 -2.21 -6.59 -6.36
C PHE A 103 -1.17 -5.50 -6.70
N PHE A 104 -1.28 -4.87 -7.88
CA PHE A 104 -0.36 -3.81 -8.31
C PHE A 104 -0.42 -2.56 -7.43
N ASN A 105 -1.61 -2.15 -6.96
CA ASN A 105 -1.72 -0.91 -6.19
C ASN A 105 -1.55 -1.10 -4.68
N GLU A 106 -1.82 -2.30 -4.15
CA GLU A 106 -1.99 -2.52 -2.71
C GLU A 106 -1.03 -3.58 -2.14
N VAL A 107 -0.37 -4.38 -2.97
CA VAL A 107 0.64 -5.38 -2.54
C VAL A 107 2.03 -5.04 -3.06
N LEU A 108 2.13 -4.82 -4.38
CA LEU A 108 3.38 -4.59 -5.11
C LEU A 108 4.20 -3.35 -4.72
N PRO A 109 3.61 -2.20 -4.29
CA PRO A 109 4.38 -1.00 -4.03
C PRO A 109 5.50 -1.19 -2.99
N TYR A 110 6.67 -0.65 -3.28
CA TYR A 110 7.87 -0.69 -2.42
C TYR A 110 7.84 0.35 -1.30
N ALA A 111 6.79 1.18 -1.25
CA ALA A 111 6.62 2.24 -0.26
C ALA A 111 5.13 2.44 0.05
N CYS A 112 4.87 2.98 1.24
CA CYS A 112 3.56 3.35 1.75
C CYS A 112 3.31 4.86 1.59
N LEU A 113 4.27 5.70 1.97
CA LEU A 113 4.18 7.16 1.96
C LEU A 113 5.49 7.77 1.41
N ASN A 114 6.14 8.65 2.18
CA ASN A 114 7.35 9.38 1.79
C ASN A 114 8.61 8.91 2.53
N GLU A 115 8.54 7.79 3.26
CA GLU A 115 9.65 7.18 3.99
C GLU A 115 10.86 6.89 3.08
N THR A 116 12.04 6.71 3.69
CA THR A 116 13.25 6.33 2.95
C THR A 116 13.03 5.00 2.23
N ARG A 117 13.44 4.93 0.96
CA ARG A 117 13.34 3.70 0.15
C ARG A 117 14.40 2.70 0.60
N GLU A 118 14.00 1.48 0.90
CA GLU A 118 14.91 0.41 1.34
C GLU A 118 14.41 -0.97 0.92
N MET A 119 15.28 -1.98 1.03
CA MET A 119 15.03 -3.38 0.67
C MET A 119 14.35 -4.14 1.83
N TRP A 120 13.16 -3.68 2.25
CA TRP A 120 12.44 -4.26 3.39
C TRP A 120 11.74 -5.58 3.06
N ARG A 121 11.31 -5.77 1.82
CA ARG A 121 10.33 -6.83 1.48
C ARG A 121 10.88 -8.23 1.70
N LYS A 122 12.14 -8.49 1.37
CA LYS A 122 12.75 -9.80 1.59
C LYS A 122 12.81 -10.16 3.08
N ASP A 123 13.35 -9.27 3.91
CA ASP A 123 13.43 -9.46 5.36
C ASP A 123 12.02 -9.70 5.94
N PHE A 124 11.03 -8.89 5.54
CA PHE A 124 9.67 -9.03 6.04
C PHE A 124 9.00 -10.30 5.53
N PHE A 125 9.24 -10.72 4.29
CA PHE A 125 8.74 -11.98 3.76
C PHE A 125 9.26 -13.15 4.60
N GLU A 126 10.56 -13.15 4.92
CA GLU A 126 11.20 -14.20 5.72
C GLU A 126 10.68 -14.23 7.16
N ARG A 127 10.47 -13.06 7.78
CA ARG A 127 9.89 -12.93 9.13
C ARG A 127 8.42 -13.36 9.21
N PHE A 128 7.60 -12.94 8.25
CA PHE A 128 6.15 -13.07 8.36
C PHE A 128 5.57 -14.32 7.70
N SER A 129 6.26 -14.94 6.74
CA SER A 129 5.81 -16.19 6.12
C SER A 129 5.55 -17.33 7.13
N PRO A 130 6.40 -17.56 8.16
CA PRO A 130 6.15 -18.58 9.18
C PRO A 130 4.83 -18.41 9.96
N TYR A 131 4.40 -17.17 10.17
CA TYR A 131 3.15 -16.87 10.89
C TYR A 131 1.89 -17.17 10.07
N VAL A 132 2.01 -17.18 8.74
CA VAL A 132 0.85 -17.37 7.85
C VAL A 132 0.83 -18.70 7.11
N GLN A 133 1.89 -19.52 7.23
CA GLN A 133 2.04 -20.77 6.47
C GLN A 133 0.88 -21.77 6.63
N ASN A 134 0.18 -21.74 7.77
CA ASN A 134 -0.95 -22.62 8.07
C ASN A 134 -2.32 -21.94 7.92
N CYS A 135 -2.35 -20.64 7.63
CA CYS A 135 -3.59 -19.91 7.40
C CYS A 135 -4.26 -20.43 6.11
N GLN A 136 -5.56 -20.65 6.17
CA GLN A 136 -6.36 -21.11 5.04
C GLN A 136 -7.07 -19.94 4.33
N THR A 137 -7.33 -18.86 5.05
CA THR A 137 -8.04 -17.69 4.55
C THR A 137 -7.22 -16.42 4.69
N ILE A 138 -7.55 -15.41 3.88
CA ILE A 138 -6.92 -14.08 4.00
C ILE A 138 -7.17 -13.44 5.37
N PHE A 139 -8.34 -13.68 5.98
CA PHE A 139 -8.67 -13.16 7.30
C PHE A 139 -7.81 -13.77 8.41
N GLU A 140 -7.57 -15.08 8.36
CA GLU A 140 -6.63 -15.74 9.27
C GLU A 140 -5.20 -15.20 9.10
N ALA A 141 -4.77 -14.97 7.86
CA ALA A 141 -3.45 -14.41 7.58
C ALA A 141 -3.31 -12.97 8.09
N ILE A 142 -4.33 -12.12 7.88
CA ILE A 142 -4.41 -10.76 8.44
C ILE A 142 -4.29 -10.80 9.97
N ASP A 143 -5.14 -11.60 10.63
CA ASP A 143 -5.16 -11.71 12.09
C ASP A 143 -3.82 -12.23 12.65
N SER A 144 -3.21 -13.21 11.99
CA SER A 144 -1.91 -13.75 12.38
C SER A 144 -0.80 -12.70 12.30
N VAL A 145 -0.67 -11.96 11.19
CA VAL A 145 0.32 -10.89 11.07
C VAL A 145 0.07 -9.81 12.12
N ASN A 146 -1.18 -9.34 12.25
CA ASN A 146 -1.54 -8.28 13.19
C ASN A 146 -1.20 -8.62 14.65
N ARG A 147 -1.43 -9.87 15.08
CA ARG A 147 -1.16 -10.29 16.46
C ARG A 147 0.33 -10.47 16.76
N ASN A 148 1.13 -10.84 15.76
CA ASN A 148 2.54 -11.20 15.98
C ASN A 148 3.51 -10.06 15.64
N ILE A 149 3.10 -9.04 14.87
CA ILE A 149 4.02 -7.99 14.38
C ILE A 149 4.79 -7.27 15.50
N ARG A 150 4.14 -7.00 16.63
CA ARG A 150 4.78 -6.30 17.75
C ARG A 150 5.88 -7.15 18.38
N ASP A 151 5.61 -8.44 18.57
CA ASP A 151 6.56 -9.36 19.18
C ASP A 151 7.69 -9.73 18.22
N GLU A 152 7.41 -9.77 16.91
CA GLU A 152 8.40 -10.00 15.85
C GLU A 152 9.36 -8.82 15.68
N LEU A 153 8.85 -7.59 15.70
CA LEU A 153 9.65 -6.40 15.39
C LEU A 153 10.17 -5.66 16.63
N LEU A 154 9.57 -5.88 17.80
CA LEU A 154 9.92 -5.20 19.06
C LEU A 154 9.87 -3.67 18.97
N VAL A 155 8.88 -3.14 18.22
CA VAL A 155 8.67 -1.69 18.04
C VAL A 155 7.41 -1.25 18.76
N ASP A 156 7.52 -0.20 19.56
CA ASP A 156 6.38 0.41 20.25
C ASP A 156 6.13 1.86 19.84
N TYR A 157 4.88 2.29 19.99
CA TYR A 157 4.51 3.69 19.80
C TYR A 157 5.24 4.56 20.81
N ASN A 158 5.94 5.58 20.32
CA ASN A 158 6.58 6.56 21.19
C ASN A 158 6.75 7.88 20.44
N THR A 159 6.39 9.01 21.04
CA THR A 159 6.57 10.32 20.41
C THR A 159 8.00 10.87 20.46
N LYS A 160 8.96 10.16 21.07
CA LYS A 160 10.38 10.54 21.12
C LYS A 160 11.22 10.05 19.94
N ARG A 161 10.61 9.36 18.97
CA ARG A 161 11.25 8.96 17.69
C ARG A 161 11.91 10.12 16.95
N LYS A 162 12.89 9.81 16.11
CA LYS A 162 13.63 10.77 15.27
C LYS A 162 12.75 11.57 14.30
N ARG A 163 11.78 10.91 13.63
CA ARG A 163 10.83 11.54 12.69
C ARG A 163 9.56 10.69 12.53
N PRO A 164 8.44 11.23 12.03
CA PRO A 164 7.20 10.45 11.91
C PRO A 164 7.22 9.36 10.83
N ASP A 165 7.86 9.64 9.69
CA ASP A 165 7.93 8.83 8.46
C ASP A 165 9.19 7.95 8.39
N GLN A 166 9.46 7.24 9.48
CA GLN A 166 10.57 6.29 9.55
C GLN A 166 10.37 5.13 8.56
N SER A 167 11.45 4.72 7.89
CA SER A 167 11.45 3.44 7.18
C SER A 167 11.42 2.27 8.18
N PRO A 168 11.12 1.04 7.72
CA PRO A 168 11.12 -0.14 8.59
C PRO A 168 12.40 -0.30 9.44
N SER A 169 13.57 -0.21 8.82
CA SER A 169 14.87 -0.32 9.50
C SER A 169 15.09 0.78 10.56
N GLU A 170 14.65 2.01 10.30
CA GLU A 170 14.72 3.12 11.26
C GLU A 170 13.81 2.91 12.46
N SER A 171 12.66 2.27 12.28
CA SER A 171 11.72 1.97 13.37
C SER A 171 12.21 0.82 14.23
N ILE A 172 12.66 -0.27 13.59
CA ILE A 172 13.20 -1.46 14.26
C ILE A 172 14.46 -1.10 15.06
N SER A 173 15.40 -0.36 14.47
CA SER A 173 16.64 0.03 15.15
C SER A 173 16.42 0.93 16.39
N GLN A 174 15.36 1.73 16.41
CA GLN A 174 15.01 2.55 17.56
C GLN A 174 14.14 1.82 18.58
N GLY A 175 13.55 0.67 18.23
CA GLY A 175 12.50 0.01 19.02
C GLY A 175 11.26 0.89 19.21
N MET A 176 11.11 1.95 18.41
CA MET A 176 10.02 2.89 18.56
C MET A 176 9.65 3.65 17.28
N ALA A 177 8.36 3.96 17.14
CA ALA A 177 7.81 4.64 15.97
C ALA A 177 6.61 5.56 16.30
N SER A 178 6.26 6.42 15.34
CA SER A 178 5.00 7.18 15.36
C SER A 178 3.82 6.33 14.87
N CYS A 179 2.58 6.85 14.92
CA CYS A 179 1.43 6.17 14.28
C CYS A 179 1.69 5.93 12.79
N SER A 180 2.29 6.87 12.06
CA SER A 180 2.69 6.67 10.67
C SER A 180 3.71 5.55 10.51
N GLY A 181 4.74 5.50 11.36
CA GLY A 181 5.79 4.49 11.29
C GLY A 181 5.25 3.09 11.61
N LEU A 182 4.38 2.99 12.61
CA LEU A 182 3.68 1.73 12.92
C LEU A 182 2.76 1.28 11.79
N SER A 183 2.02 2.20 11.14
CA SER A 183 1.21 1.86 9.96
C SER A 183 2.06 1.41 8.77
N ILE A 184 3.23 2.02 8.55
CA ILE A 184 4.19 1.60 7.52
C ILE A 184 4.65 0.17 7.82
N LEU A 185 5.12 -0.11 9.04
CA LEU A 185 5.54 -1.46 9.45
C LEU A 185 4.44 -2.50 9.23
N LEU A 186 3.21 -2.19 9.65
CA LEU A 186 2.09 -3.11 9.50
C LEU A 186 1.72 -3.34 8.04
N THR A 187 1.61 -2.28 7.25
CA THR A 187 1.31 -2.40 5.82
C THR A 187 2.41 -3.17 5.08
N ASP A 188 3.68 -2.91 5.38
CA ASP A 188 4.80 -3.65 4.79
C ASP A 188 4.78 -5.13 5.19
N ALA A 189 4.50 -5.46 6.46
CA ALA A 189 4.39 -6.85 6.93
C ALA A 189 3.27 -7.61 6.23
N LEU A 190 2.10 -6.97 6.09
CA LEU A 190 0.95 -7.54 5.37
C LEU A 190 1.27 -7.74 3.88
N ARG A 191 1.86 -6.73 3.22
CA ARG A 191 2.25 -6.79 1.81
C ARG A 191 3.32 -7.84 1.55
N ALA A 192 4.23 -8.05 2.50
CA ALA A 192 5.28 -9.07 2.38
C ALA A 192 4.71 -10.48 2.24
N VAL A 193 3.55 -10.77 2.85
CA VAL A 193 2.85 -12.06 2.71
C VAL A 193 1.66 -12.01 1.75
N GLY A 194 1.68 -11.05 0.82
CA GLY A 194 0.71 -10.98 -0.27
C GLY A 194 -0.67 -10.46 0.14
N ILE A 195 -0.83 -9.85 1.32
CA ILE A 195 -2.09 -9.25 1.75
C ILE A 195 -2.16 -7.80 1.24
N PRO A 196 -3.21 -7.40 0.49
CA PRO A 196 -3.42 -6.03 0.07
C PRO A 196 -3.57 -5.10 1.26
N SER A 197 -2.71 -4.08 1.34
CA SER A 197 -2.79 -3.09 2.42
C SER A 197 -2.33 -1.71 1.97
N ARG A 198 -2.85 -0.68 2.63
CA ARG A 198 -2.44 0.72 2.46
C ARG A 198 -2.54 1.48 3.77
N VAL A 199 -1.77 2.54 3.91
CA VAL A 199 -1.88 3.46 5.04
C VAL A 199 -3.11 4.35 4.86
N ALA A 200 -3.90 4.49 5.90
CA ALA A 200 -4.98 5.46 5.98
C ALA A 200 -4.80 6.37 7.19
N GLY A 201 -5.44 7.53 7.17
CA GLY A 201 -5.30 8.47 8.27
C GLY A 201 -6.11 9.74 8.15
N THR A 202 -6.23 10.44 9.27
CA THR A 202 -6.75 11.80 9.32
C THR A 202 -5.64 12.80 9.70
N PRO A 203 -5.55 13.96 9.02
CA PRO A 203 -4.56 14.98 9.36
C PRO A 203 -4.86 15.66 10.69
N ASN A 204 -6.14 15.72 11.07
CA ASN A 204 -6.59 16.24 12.35
C ASN A 204 -8.00 15.73 12.66
N TRP A 205 -8.22 15.23 13.87
CA TRP A 205 -9.56 14.88 14.31
C TRP A 205 -10.53 16.07 14.27
N HIS A 206 -11.84 15.79 14.27
CA HIS A 206 -12.92 16.78 14.25
C HIS A 206 -12.81 17.83 15.39
N ASP A 207 -12.12 17.49 16.48
CA ASP A 207 -11.90 18.32 17.68
C ASP A 207 -10.48 18.94 17.76
N ASN A 208 -9.71 18.87 16.68
CA ASN A 208 -8.37 19.47 16.55
C ASN A 208 -7.27 18.91 17.46
N ARG A 209 -7.42 17.73 18.05
CA ARG A 209 -6.43 17.16 18.99
C ARG A 209 -5.21 16.50 18.33
N GLY A 210 -5.10 16.51 17.00
CA GLY A 210 -3.96 15.99 16.26
C GLY A 210 -4.32 14.92 15.24
N ASN A 211 -3.30 14.44 14.53
CA ASN A 211 -3.43 13.46 13.46
C ASN A 211 -3.44 12.03 14.00
N HIS A 212 -3.91 11.10 13.17
CA HIS A 212 -3.72 9.66 13.40
C HIS A 212 -3.65 8.91 12.07
N ASN A 213 -2.77 7.91 12.01
CA ASN A 213 -2.63 7.02 10.88
C ASN A 213 -2.77 5.57 11.36
N TRP A 214 -3.32 4.73 10.50
CA TRP A 214 -3.56 3.30 10.71
C TRP A 214 -3.44 2.56 9.36
N SER A 215 -3.81 1.29 9.29
CA SER A 215 -3.75 0.49 8.07
C SER A 215 -5.13 0.04 7.61
N GLU A 216 -5.35 0.08 6.30
CA GLU A 216 -6.47 -0.59 5.65
C GLU A 216 -5.98 -1.88 4.99
N VAL A 217 -6.84 -2.90 4.98
CA VAL A 217 -6.62 -4.18 4.28
C VAL A 217 -7.79 -4.46 3.36
N TRP A 218 -7.50 -5.02 2.19
CA TRP A 218 -8.54 -5.47 1.27
C TRP A 218 -8.66 -6.99 1.32
N ALA A 219 -9.88 -7.47 1.52
CA ALA A 219 -10.20 -8.89 1.55
C ALA A 219 -11.58 -9.10 0.91
N GLU A 220 -11.68 -10.07 0.01
CA GLU A 220 -12.95 -10.52 -0.57
C GLU A 220 -13.83 -9.39 -1.14
N GLY A 221 -13.22 -8.43 -1.86
CA GLY A 221 -13.96 -7.33 -2.48
C GLY A 221 -14.18 -6.11 -1.58
N GLN A 222 -13.78 -6.15 -0.31
CA GLN A 222 -14.09 -5.10 0.67
C GLN A 222 -12.84 -4.57 1.38
N TRP A 223 -12.92 -3.30 1.78
CA TRP A 223 -11.89 -2.62 2.58
C TRP A 223 -12.25 -2.65 4.07
N TYR A 224 -11.29 -3.10 4.87
CA TYR A 224 -11.35 -3.12 6.33
C TYR A 224 -10.25 -2.23 6.90
N PHE A 225 -10.44 -1.68 8.10
CA PHE A 225 -9.36 -1.04 8.85
C PHE A 225 -8.89 -1.90 10.02
N THR A 226 -7.61 -1.77 10.35
CA THR A 226 -6.90 -2.40 11.47
C THR A 226 -5.82 -1.45 11.99
N GLU A 227 -5.18 -1.80 13.11
CA GLU A 227 -4.09 -1.04 13.71
C GLU A 227 -2.92 -1.95 14.12
N TYR A 228 -1.76 -1.35 14.37
CA TYR A 228 -0.60 -2.05 14.92
C TYR A 228 -0.88 -2.67 16.29
N TYR A 229 -1.81 -2.07 17.04
CA TYR A 229 -2.39 -2.64 18.26
C TYR A 229 -3.83 -3.10 17.94
N PRO A 230 -3.99 -4.28 17.33
CA PRO A 230 -5.26 -4.69 16.77
C PRO A 230 -6.29 -4.99 17.87
N ASP A 231 -7.55 -4.72 17.57
CA ASP A 231 -8.67 -5.33 18.27
C ASP A 231 -8.83 -6.81 17.82
N LYS A 232 -9.75 -7.55 18.44
CA LYS A 232 -10.06 -8.93 18.06
C LYS A 232 -10.73 -9.05 16.69
N GLN A 233 -11.27 -7.95 16.17
CA GLN A 233 -12.00 -7.92 14.90
C GLN A 233 -11.55 -6.74 14.05
N LEU A 234 -11.52 -6.94 12.74
CA LEU A 234 -11.37 -5.85 11.78
C LEU A 234 -12.53 -4.85 11.90
N ASN A 235 -12.31 -3.62 11.46
CA ASN A 235 -13.26 -2.51 11.62
C ASN A 235 -13.63 -2.22 13.10
N ARG A 236 -12.72 -2.55 14.02
CA ARG A 236 -12.77 -2.15 15.44
C ARG A 236 -11.46 -1.48 15.82
N ALA A 237 -11.57 -0.29 16.38
CA ALA A 237 -10.44 0.49 16.87
C ALA A 237 -10.94 1.54 17.86
N TRP A 238 -10.05 1.99 18.76
CA TRP A 238 -10.36 3.04 19.73
C TRP A 238 -10.80 4.36 19.07
N PHE A 239 -10.33 4.62 17.84
CA PHE A 239 -10.61 5.86 17.11
C PHE A 239 -11.93 5.84 16.33
N PHE A 240 -12.64 4.71 16.28
CA PHE A 240 -13.74 4.52 15.32
C PHE A 240 -14.86 5.56 15.46
N ALA A 241 -15.16 5.96 16.71
CA ALA A 241 -16.14 7.01 17.00
C ALA A 241 -15.72 8.39 16.47
N ASP A 242 -14.44 8.71 16.51
CA ASP A 242 -13.91 9.97 15.98
C ASP A 242 -13.80 9.94 14.45
N ALA A 243 -13.44 8.78 13.88
CA ALA A 243 -13.51 8.57 12.44
C ALA A 243 -14.93 8.72 11.89
N GLY A 244 -15.95 8.30 12.65
CA GLY A 244 -17.36 8.50 12.32
C GLY A 244 -17.83 9.96 12.30
N LYS A 245 -17.04 10.90 12.81
CA LYS A 245 -17.29 12.35 12.83
C LYS A 245 -16.44 13.13 11.82
N SER A 246 -15.68 12.43 10.97
CA SER A 246 -14.89 13.06 9.92
C SER A 246 -15.76 13.78 8.88
N THR A 247 -15.21 14.80 8.24
CA THR A 247 -15.92 15.65 7.28
C THR A 247 -15.32 15.51 5.89
N LYS A 248 -16.06 14.90 4.95
CA LYS A 248 -15.62 14.69 3.57
C LYS A 248 -15.27 16.02 2.90
N GLY A 249 -14.17 16.05 2.15
CA GLY A 249 -13.71 17.24 1.43
C GLY A 249 -13.04 18.29 2.30
N ASP A 250 -13.12 18.20 3.63
CA ASP A 250 -12.34 19.05 4.53
C ASP A 250 -10.90 18.50 4.63
N ARG A 251 -9.94 19.23 4.05
CA ARG A 251 -8.54 18.80 4.00
C ARG A 251 -7.92 18.52 5.37
N GLN A 252 -8.45 19.08 6.45
CA GLN A 252 -7.96 18.83 7.80
C GLN A 252 -8.70 17.70 8.51
N HIS A 253 -9.99 17.51 8.22
CA HIS A 253 -10.89 16.66 9.02
C HIS A 253 -11.48 15.47 8.26
N ALA A 254 -11.09 15.26 6.99
CA ALA A 254 -11.38 14.06 6.23
C ALA A 254 -10.44 12.90 6.61
N ILE A 255 -10.75 11.73 6.05
CA ILE A 255 -9.91 10.53 6.13
C ILE A 255 -9.39 10.18 4.74
N TYR A 256 -8.09 9.98 4.65
CA TYR A 256 -7.37 9.70 3.41
C TYR A 256 -6.77 8.31 3.45
N ALA A 257 -6.86 7.58 2.35
CA ALA A 257 -6.15 6.32 2.16
C ALA A 257 -5.13 6.46 1.02
N ALA A 258 -3.87 6.15 1.31
CA ALA A 258 -2.76 6.29 0.38
C ALA A 258 -2.93 5.40 -0.86
N SER A 259 -2.43 5.87 -2.00
CA SER A 259 -2.47 5.14 -3.27
C SER A 259 -1.14 5.31 -3.98
N PHE A 260 -0.64 4.22 -4.59
CA PHE A 260 0.55 4.30 -5.43
C PHE A 260 0.23 4.92 -6.79
N LYS A 261 -0.83 4.44 -7.46
CA LYS A 261 -1.34 5.06 -8.67
C LYS A 261 -1.97 6.43 -8.37
N PRO A 262 -1.99 7.37 -9.34
CA PRO A 262 -2.68 8.65 -9.21
C PRO A 262 -4.12 8.51 -8.70
N ALA A 263 -4.47 9.38 -7.76
CA ALA A 263 -5.79 9.47 -7.16
C ALA A 263 -6.26 10.92 -7.13
N GLU A 264 -7.48 11.16 -6.63
CA GLU A 264 -8.13 12.47 -6.66
C GLU A 264 -7.41 13.56 -5.86
N THR A 265 -6.59 13.18 -4.88
CA THR A 265 -5.87 14.13 -4.04
C THR A 265 -4.51 13.58 -3.58
N SER A 266 -3.83 14.36 -2.75
CA SER A 266 -2.60 13.96 -2.06
C SER A 266 -2.87 13.62 -0.60
N PHE A 267 -2.21 12.58 -0.10
CA PHE A 267 -2.21 12.22 1.31
C PHE A 267 -1.63 13.39 2.13
N PRO A 268 -2.35 13.96 3.12
CA PRO A 268 -1.83 15.09 3.87
C PRO A 268 -0.78 14.66 4.90
N LEU A 269 0.49 14.68 4.48
CA LEU A 269 1.63 14.40 5.35
C LEU A 269 1.83 15.55 6.33
N VAL A 270 1.33 15.39 7.57
CA VAL A 270 1.30 16.49 8.55
C VAL A 270 2.68 17.02 8.95
N TRP A 271 3.73 16.22 8.76
CA TRP A 271 5.13 16.61 8.97
C TRP A 271 5.73 17.38 7.79
N ASN A 272 5.15 17.25 6.59
CA ASN A 272 5.60 17.99 5.41
C ASN A 272 4.46 18.17 4.39
N ARG A 273 3.61 19.17 4.62
CA ARG A 273 2.45 19.49 3.78
C ARG A 273 2.78 19.94 2.35
N LYS A 274 4.06 20.18 2.03
CA LYS A 274 4.51 20.57 0.69
C LYS A 274 4.64 19.36 -0.24
N ILE A 275 4.74 18.15 0.29
CA ILE A 275 4.78 16.92 -0.49
C ILE A 275 3.38 16.62 -1.01
N ASN A 276 3.23 16.54 -2.34
CA ASN A 276 1.98 16.24 -3.03
C ASN A 276 2.07 15.03 -3.96
N TYR A 277 3.22 14.34 -4.01
CA TYR A 277 3.44 13.15 -4.85
C TYR A 277 2.98 11.85 -4.20
N VAL A 278 2.53 11.88 -2.94
CA VAL A 278 1.87 10.74 -2.29
C VAL A 278 0.37 10.88 -2.55
N HIS A 279 -0.17 10.06 -3.44
CA HIS A 279 -1.58 10.12 -3.82
C HIS A 279 -2.49 9.52 -2.74
N ALA A 280 -3.74 9.96 -2.70
CA ALA A 280 -4.74 9.42 -1.80
C ALA A 280 -6.17 9.54 -2.33
N TYR A 281 -7.04 8.67 -1.81
CA TYR A 281 -8.49 8.75 -1.91
C TYR A 281 -9.07 9.34 -0.61
N ASP A 282 -10.04 10.24 -0.70
CA ASP A 282 -10.90 10.62 0.42
C ASP A 282 -11.91 9.48 0.66
N VAL A 283 -11.68 8.73 1.74
CA VAL A 283 -12.48 7.56 2.12
C VAL A 283 -13.42 7.88 3.28
N THR A 284 -13.67 9.16 3.57
CA THR A 284 -14.49 9.64 4.69
C THR A 284 -15.88 9.01 4.72
N ASP A 285 -16.53 8.91 3.55
CA ASP A 285 -17.88 8.31 3.45
C ASP A 285 -17.90 6.86 3.94
N ARG A 286 -16.83 6.10 3.73
CA ARG A 286 -16.74 4.71 4.19
C ARG A 286 -16.71 4.64 5.72
N TYR A 287 -15.91 5.48 6.38
CA TYR A 287 -15.84 5.49 7.85
C TYR A 287 -17.11 6.01 8.50
N THR A 288 -17.69 7.08 7.96
CA THR A 288 -18.95 7.64 8.50
C THR A 288 -20.12 6.66 8.30
N SER A 289 -20.16 5.92 7.19
CA SER A 289 -21.18 4.88 6.95
C SER A 289 -20.98 3.67 7.84
N LEU A 290 -19.75 3.12 7.92
CA LEU A 290 -19.43 2.00 8.80
C LEU A 290 -19.75 2.31 10.27
N TYR A 291 -19.46 3.54 10.73
CA TYR A 291 -19.77 3.92 12.11
C TYR A 291 -21.27 4.01 12.37
N LYS A 292 -22.06 4.53 11.42
CA LYS A 292 -23.54 4.54 11.52
C LYS A 292 -24.11 3.12 11.60
N GLU A 293 -23.61 2.21 10.76
CA GLU A 293 -23.99 0.80 10.78
C GLU A 293 -23.66 0.16 12.14
N TYR A 294 -22.44 0.38 12.64
CA TYR A 294 -22.04 -0.10 13.95
C TYR A 294 -22.95 0.40 15.08
N MET A 295 -23.27 1.70 15.10
CA MET A 295 -24.16 2.24 16.11
C MET A 295 -25.56 1.61 16.03
N SER A 296 -26.08 1.39 14.81
CA SER A 296 -27.35 0.70 14.62
C SER A 296 -27.33 -0.75 15.13
N GLU A 297 -26.21 -1.47 14.97
CA GLU A 297 -26.04 -2.82 15.50
C GLU A 297 -26.02 -2.84 17.03
N ILE A 298 -25.30 -1.90 17.65
CA ILE A 298 -25.26 -1.77 19.12
C ILE A 298 -26.65 -1.48 19.69
N GLU A 299 -27.39 -0.58 19.05
CA GLU A 299 -28.75 -0.22 19.45
C GLU A 299 -29.69 -1.43 19.41
N LYS A 300 -29.60 -2.25 18.35
CA LYS A 300 -30.41 -3.46 18.18
C LYS A 300 -30.10 -4.56 19.20
N GLN A 301 -28.87 -4.64 19.69
CA GLN A 301 -28.46 -5.71 20.61
C GLN A 301 -28.88 -5.44 22.07
N ASP A 302 -29.41 -4.24 22.40
CA ASP A 302 -29.79 -3.81 23.75
C ASP A 302 -28.67 -4.00 24.81
N ARG A 303 -27.41 -3.99 24.35
CA ARG A 303 -26.20 -4.11 25.20
C ARG A 303 -25.52 -2.77 25.43
N HIS A 304 -26.28 -1.67 25.41
CA HIS A 304 -25.73 -0.33 25.57
C HIS A 304 -26.43 0.43 26.69
N VAL A 305 -25.68 1.32 27.33
CA VAL A 305 -26.22 2.30 28.26
C VAL A 305 -25.82 3.68 27.72
N SER A 306 -26.82 4.50 27.41
CA SER A 306 -26.59 5.88 27.00
C SER A 306 -26.09 6.70 28.19
N VAL A 307 -24.81 7.08 28.16
CA VAL A 307 -24.21 7.95 29.18
C VAL A 307 -24.10 9.37 28.61
N LYS A 308 -24.83 10.31 29.22
CA LYS A 308 -24.70 11.74 28.91
C LYS A 308 -23.75 12.39 29.91
N LEU A 309 -22.50 12.58 29.52
CA LEU A 309 -21.52 13.31 30.31
C LEU A 309 -21.74 14.81 30.11
N MET A 310 -22.14 15.53 31.17
CA MET A 310 -22.06 16.99 31.19
C MET A 310 -20.76 17.38 31.88
N MET A 311 -19.87 18.00 31.11
CA MET A 311 -18.67 18.63 31.68
C MET A 311 -19.05 20.08 32.04
N TYR A 312 -18.92 20.41 33.32
CA TYR A 312 -19.08 21.77 33.86
C TYR A 312 -17.74 22.51 33.83
#